data_AF-A0A971L1I0-F1
#
_entry.id   AF-A0A971L1I0-F1
#
_cell.length_a   1.000
_cell.length_b   1.000
_cell.length_c   1.000
_cell.angle_alpha   90.00
_cell.angle_beta   90.00
_cell.angle_gamma   90.00
#
_symmetry.space_group_name_H-M   'P 1'
#
loop_
_entity.id
_entity.type
_entity.pdbx_description
1 polymer ?
#
loop_
_entity_poly.entity_id
_entity_poly.type
_entity_poly.pdbx_seq_one_letter_code
_entity_poly.pdbx_strand_id
1 'polypeptide(L)'
;MRLIDCFIDVLAYVKQLQSRIGAGEQPSYESIKTEVERRLAEKALVYATLGYRREHYEKARFAVIAYLDETLLSCGWEQAGQWNANQLQKSYYDTAKAGEEFFSHLSELTLIDPADRDVREVYYYCLALGFSGRYFAAAERSRLDSMRLENFELLSQGQKIPWSDSRAILTPEAYPPSSATKLRNHSRYTLLPFYVGVPALGVMLLYVVMRVEVLSLVQRLVALI
;
A
#
# COMPACT_ATOMS: atom_id res chain seq x y z
N MET A 1 -6.81 14.70 9.64
CA MET A 1 -5.50 14.35 10.22
C MET A 1 -5.59 12.92 10.72
N ARG A 2 -4.56 12.11 10.48
CA ARG A 2 -4.44 10.69 10.85
C ARG A 2 -3.33 10.50 11.88
N LEU A 3 -3.24 9.32 12.49
CA LEU A 3 -2.19 9.01 13.46
C LEU A 3 -0.77 9.25 12.93
N ILE A 4 -0.53 9.00 11.63
CA ILE A 4 0.77 9.27 10.99
C ILE A 4 1.20 10.74 11.09
N ASP A 5 0.26 11.69 11.13
CA ASP A 5 0.57 13.13 11.21
C ASP A 5 1.31 13.50 12.51
N CYS A 6 1.21 12.66 13.56
CA CYS A 6 2.00 12.82 14.78
C CYS A 6 3.50 12.58 14.55
N PHE A 7 3.86 11.85 13.49
CA PHE A 7 5.21 11.34 13.26
C PHE A 7 5.85 11.81 11.95
N ILE A 8 5.11 12.45 11.04
CA ILE A 8 5.65 12.93 9.75
C ILE A 8 6.88 13.82 9.96
N ASP A 9 6.83 14.74 10.93
CA ASP A 9 7.92 15.70 11.19
C ASP A 9 9.22 15.02 11.63
N VAL A 10 9.14 13.93 12.39
CA VAL A 10 10.32 13.16 12.83
C VAL A 10 10.81 12.23 11.73
N LEU A 11 9.91 11.55 11.01
CA LEU A 11 10.26 10.68 9.89
C LEU A 11 10.96 11.46 8.77
N ALA A 12 10.43 12.63 8.41
CA ALA A 12 11.01 13.53 7.43
C ALA A 12 12.38 14.04 7.87
N TYR A 13 12.50 14.45 9.15
CA TYR A 13 13.77 14.89 9.71
C TYR A 13 14.84 13.79 9.64
N VAL A 14 14.51 12.56 10.07
CA VAL A 14 15.45 11.42 10.02
C VAL A 14 15.87 11.12 8.58
N LYS A 15 14.94 11.19 7.62
CA LYS A 15 15.27 10.96 6.21
C LYS A 15 16.18 12.05 5.64
N GLN A 16 15.91 13.31 5.99
CA GLN A 16 16.75 14.44 5.61
C GLN A 16 18.14 14.32 6.25
N LEU A 17 18.21 13.93 7.52
CA LEU A 17 19.45 13.73 8.26
C LEU A 17 20.30 12.63 7.63
N GLN A 18 19.70 11.49 7.27
CA GLN A 18 20.38 10.43 6.51
C GLN A 18 21.00 10.98 5.21
N SER A 19 20.27 11.80 4.47
CA SER A 19 20.78 12.41 3.23
C SER A 19 21.93 13.38 3.47
N ARG A 20 21.87 14.18 4.54
CA ARG A 20 22.91 15.15 4.91
C ARG A 20 24.19 14.47 5.36
N ILE A 21 24.06 13.41 6.16
CA ILE A 21 25.20 12.59 6.59
C ILE A 21 25.85 11.90 5.38
N GLY A 22 25.04 11.38 4.46
CA GLY A 22 25.53 10.85 3.18
C GLY A 22 26.25 11.89 2.30
N ALA A 23 25.94 13.19 2.47
CA ALA A 23 26.63 14.29 1.80
C ALA A 23 27.89 14.77 2.55
N GLY A 24 28.23 14.17 3.69
CA GLY A 24 29.42 14.45 4.48
C GLY A 24 29.20 15.34 5.71
N GLU A 25 27.97 15.76 6.01
CA GLU A 25 27.71 16.48 7.25
C GLU A 25 27.80 15.55 8.46
N GLN A 26 28.47 15.99 9.53
CA GLN A 26 28.61 15.23 10.78
C GLN A 26 28.04 16.03 11.97
N PRO A 27 26.71 16.11 12.11
CA PRO A 27 26.09 16.82 13.22
C PRO A 27 26.42 16.14 14.56
N SER A 28 26.44 16.93 15.63
CA SER A 28 26.71 16.40 16.98
C SER A 28 25.56 15.55 17.50
N TYR A 29 25.90 14.56 18.33
CA TYR A 29 24.96 13.65 18.97
C TYR A 29 23.92 14.41 19.80
N GLU A 30 24.36 15.40 20.56
CA GLU A 30 23.47 16.24 21.37
C GLU A 30 22.44 16.97 20.49
N SER A 31 22.87 17.52 19.34
CA SER A 31 21.97 18.21 18.43
C SER A 31 20.91 17.26 17.83
N ILE A 32 21.31 16.07 17.38
CA ILE A 32 20.37 15.08 16.83
C ILE A 32 19.41 14.62 17.92
N LYS A 33 19.92 14.25 19.10
CA LYS A 33 19.11 13.74 20.21
C LYS A 33 18.06 14.76 20.64
N THR A 34 18.49 15.99 20.91
CA THR A 34 17.59 17.07 21.32
C THR A 34 16.53 17.33 20.25
N GLU A 35 16.90 17.37 18.97
CA GLU A 35 15.93 17.66 17.90
C GLU A 35 14.93 16.52 17.69
N VAL A 36 15.36 15.26 17.79
CA VAL A 36 14.47 14.09 17.74
C VAL A 36 13.50 14.10 18.92
N GLU A 37 14.00 14.24 20.14
CA GLU A 37 13.17 14.27 21.36
C GLU A 37 12.19 15.44 21.33
N ARG A 38 12.64 16.62 20.87
CA ARG A 38 11.78 17.80 20.71
C ARG A 38 10.62 17.52 19.75
N ARG A 39 10.89 16.95 18.58
CA ARG A 39 9.86 16.62 17.57
C ARG A 39 8.88 15.56 18.07
N LEU A 40 9.38 14.52 18.75
CA LEU A 40 8.54 13.50 19.37
C LEU A 40 7.65 14.09 20.47
N ALA A 41 8.16 15.05 21.25
CA ALA A 41 7.40 15.70 22.31
C ALA A 41 6.35 16.70 21.78
N GLU A 42 6.69 17.49 20.77
CA GLU A 42 5.84 18.55 20.22
C GLU A 42 4.49 18.03 19.72
N LYS A 43 4.46 16.83 19.13
CA LYS A 43 3.25 16.20 18.59
C LYS A 43 2.70 15.08 19.49
N ALA A 44 3.29 14.86 20.67
CA ALA A 44 2.94 13.75 21.54
C ALA A 44 1.49 13.78 22.03
N LEU A 45 0.82 14.93 22.08
CA LEU A 45 -0.57 15.03 22.56
C LEU A 45 -1.59 15.13 21.43
N VAL A 46 -1.15 15.18 20.16
CA VAL A 46 -2.03 15.29 19.00
C VAL A 46 -2.88 14.03 18.84
N TYR A 47 -2.39 12.85 19.22
CA TYR A 47 -3.18 11.62 19.14
C TYR A 47 -4.50 11.71 19.91
N ALA A 48 -4.52 12.42 21.04
CA ALA A 48 -5.70 12.54 21.89
C ALA A 48 -6.78 13.42 21.23
N THR A 49 -6.37 14.48 20.51
CA THR A 49 -7.32 15.34 19.78
C THR A 49 -7.88 14.65 18.53
N LEU A 50 -7.17 13.65 18.01
CA LEU A 50 -7.62 12.79 16.92
C LEU A 50 -8.50 11.61 17.39
N GLY A 51 -8.71 11.46 18.70
CA GLY A 51 -9.55 10.41 19.28
C GLY A 51 -8.87 9.06 19.48
N TYR A 52 -7.54 8.97 19.31
CA TYR A 52 -6.81 7.74 19.61
C TYR A 52 -6.56 7.60 21.11
N ARG A 53 -6.55 6.36 21.60
CA ARG A 53 -6.01 6.01 22.91
C ARG A 53 -4.49 6.08 22.90
N ARG A 54 -3.91 6.31 24.08
CA ARG A 54 -2.46 6.33 24.30
C ARG A 54 -1.76 5.06 23.81
N GLU A 55 -2.39 3.89 23.97
CA GLU A 55 -1.83 2.62 23.51
C GLU A 55 -1.57 2.59 22.00
N HIS A 56 -2.44 3.16 21.16
CA HIS A 56 -2.24 3.19 19.71
C HIS A 56 -1.08 4.12 19.34
N TYR A 57 -0.98 5.26 20.03
CA TYR A 57 0.17 6.16 19.88
C TYR A 57 1.48 5.48 20.27
N GLU A 58 1.51 4.75 21.39
CA GLU A 58 2.69 4.01 21.84
C GLU A 58 3.09 2.91 20.86
N LYS A 59 2.13 2.12 20.35
CA LYS A 59 2.39 1.10 19.31
C LYS A 59 2.98 1.71 18.03
N ALA A 60 2.47 2.87 17.60
CA ALA A 60 2.97 3.58 16.43
C ALA A 60 4.36 4.22 16.67
N ARG A 61 4.56 4.84 17.84
CA ARG A 61 5.84 5.45 18.23
C ARG A 61 6.95 4.40 18.31
N PHE A 62 6.65 3.19 18.77
CA PHE A 62 7.58 2.07 18.76
C PHE A 62 8.19 1.83 17.37
N ALA A 63 7.36 1.75 16.33
CA ALA A 63 7.81 1.56 14.95
C ALA A 63 8.72 2.70 14.47
N VAL A 64 8.35 3.94 14.78
CA VAL A 64 9.11 5.14 14.41
C VAL A 64 10.47 5.16 15.09
N ILE A 65 10.53 4.82 16.39
CA ILE A 65 11.77 4.73 17.16
C ILE A 65 12.66 3.62 16.62
N ALA A 66 12.11 2.43 16.32
CA ALA A 66 12.87 1.34 15.73
C ALA A 66 13.50 1.74 14.38
N TYR A 67 12.73 2.40 13.51
CA TYR A 67 13.24 2.93 12.25
C TYR A 67 14.32 3.99 12.43
N LEU A 68 14.12 4.90 13.37
CA LEU A 68 15.05 5.99 13.67
C LEU A 68 16.40 5.46 14.15
N ASP A 69 16.38 4.56 15.14
CA ASP A 69 17.59 3.96 15.70
C ASP A 69 18.36 3.18 14.63
N GLU A 70 17.67 2.39 13.80
CA GLU A 70 18.30 1.67 12.68
C GLU A 70 18.91 2.62 11.64
N THR A 71 18.19 3.68 11.29
CA THR A 71 18.64 4.64 10.26
C THR A 71 19.90 5.37 10.71
N LEU A 72 19.94 5.83 11.97
CA LEU A 72 21.12 6.54 12.50
C LEU A 72 22.34 5.62 12.62
N LEU A 73 22.14 4.35 12.95
CA LEU A 73 23.23 3.37 13.01
C LEU A 73 23.76 2.95 11.64
N SER A 74 22.93 3.00 10.59
CA SER A 74 23.30 2.53 9.25
C SER A 74 23.76 3.63 8.29
N CYS A 75 23.59 4.91 8.64
CA CYS A 75 23.84 6.04 7.73
C CYS A 75 25.31 6.51 7.65
N GLY A 76 26.27 5.84 8.30
CA GLY A 76 27.69 6.21 8.26
C GLY A 76 28.06 7.43 9.12
N TRP A 77 27.26 7.71 10.15
CA TRP A 77 27.51 8.80 11.10
C TRP A 77 28.64 8.45 12.07
N GLU A 78 29.60 9.36 12.27
CA GLU A 78 30.77 9.12 13.13
C GLU A 78 30.40 8.85 14.59
N GLN A 79 29.36 9.51 15.11
CA GLN A 79 28.91 9.36 16.49
C GLN A 79 27.82 8.29 16.65
N ALA A 80 27.60 7.44 15.64
CA ALA A 80 26.67 6.31 15.73
C ALA A 80 26.98 5.36 16.91
N GLY A 81 28.25 5.22 17.32
CA GLY A 81 28.62 4.44 18.50
C GLY A 81 28.06 5.02 19.81
N GLN A 82 28.07 6.34 19.96
CA GLN A 82 27.45 7.02 21.12
C GLN A 82 25.93 6.88 21.10
N TRP A 83 25.32 6.90 19.91
CA TRP A 83 23.90 6.62 19.74
C TRP A 83 23.55 5.17 20.10
N ASN A 84 24.36 4.20 19.68
CA ASN A 84 24.16 2.79 19.99
C ASN A 84 24.11 2.50 21.50
N ALA A 85 24.92 3.23 22.30
CA ALA A 85 24.90 3.10 23.74
C ALA A 85 23.64 3.70 24.40
N ASN A 86 22.96 4.63 23.71
CA ASN A 86 21.87 5.45 24.23
C ASN A 86 20.62 5.43 23.33
N GLN A 87 20.35 4.30 22.68
CA GLN A 87 19.25 4.16 21.74
C GLN A 87 17.90 4.51 22.39
N LEU A 88 17.00 5.03 21.57
CA LEU A 88 15.67 5.41 22.04
C LEU A 88 14.81 4.18 22.33
N GLN A 89 14.97 3.07 21.60
CA GLN A 89 14.28 1.81 21.90
C GLN A 89 14.54 1.33 23.34
N LYS A 90 15.76 1.52 23.86
CA LYS A 90 16.13 1.17 25.23
C LYS A 90 15.53 2.16 26.23
N SER A 91 15.62 3.45 25.94
CA SER A 91 15.14 4.50 26.85
C SER A 91 13.61 4.54 26.98
N TYR A 92 12.87 4.26 25.90
CA TYR A 92 11.41 4.32 25.88
C TYR A 92 10.71 3.00 26.17
N TYR A 93 11.32 1.86 25.78
CA TYR A 93 10.66 0.55 25.82
C TYR A 93 11.49 -0.53 26.51
N ASP A 94 12.67 -0.20 27.05
CA ASP A 94 13.59 -1.15 27.70
C ASP A 94 13.92 -2.38 26.82
N THR A 95 14.02 -2.17 25.50
CA THR A 95 14.39 -3.22 24.54
C THR A 95 15.60 -2.83 23.71
N ALA A 96 16.38 -3.83 23.33
CA ALA A 96 17.44 -3.73 22.32
C ALA A 96 17.12 -4.55 21.06
N LYS A 97 15.90 -5.13 20.98
CA LYS A 97 15.46 -6.04 19.92
C LYS A 97 14.30 -5.47 19.11
N ALA A 98 14.15 -4.15 19.03
CA ALA A 98 13.05 -3.54 18.30
C ALA A 98 13.02 -3.95 16.81
N GLY A 99 14.18 -4.25 16.21
CA GLY A 99 14.28 -4.79 14.85
C GLY A 99 13.59 -6.14 14.63
N GLU A 100 13.46 -6.96 15.69
CA GLU A 100 12.72 -8.23 15.67
C GLU A 100 11.27 -8.02 16.09
N GLU A 101 11.06 -7.30 17.19
CA GLU A 101 9.74 -7.03 17.79
C GLU A 101 8.82 -6.23 16.86
N PHE A 102 9.37 -5.37 16.00
CA PHE A 102 8.61 -4.62 14.99
C PHE A 102 7.68 -5.53 14.18
N PHE A 103 8.17 -6.67 13.72
CA PHE A 103 7.35 -7.58 12.91
C PHE A 103 6.36 -8.39 13.76
N SER A 104 6.66 -8.64 15.04
CA SER A 104 5.69 -9.23 15.99
C SER A 104 4.52 -8.27 16.19
N HIS A 105 4.82 -7.02 16.59
CA HIS A 105 3.80 -5.99 16.80
C HIS A 105 2.97 -5.75 15.54
N LEU A 106 3.57 -5.71 14.36
CA LEU A 106 2.85 -5.58 13.09
C LEU A 106 1.87 -6.74 12.84
N SER A 107 2.24 -7.97 13.23
CA SER A 107 1.38 -9.14 13.06
C SER A 107 0.20 -9.18 14.03
N GLU A 108 0.32 -8.51 15.19
CA GLU A 108 -0.73 -8.43 16.21
C GLU A 108 -1.81 -7.39 15.88
N LEU A 109 -1.54 -6.44 14.97
CA LEU A 109 -2.50 -5.39 14.59
C LEU A 109 -3.66 -5.98 13.78
N THR A 110 -4.88 -5.71 14.25
CA THR A 110 -6.09 -6.19 13.58
C THR A 110 -6.53 -5.22 12.47
N LEU A 111 -7.26 -5.73 11.46
CA LEU A 111 -7.92 -4.89 10.45
C LEU A 111 -9.36 -4.51 10.84
N ILE A 112 -9.84 -5.01 11.97
CA ILE A 112 -11.20 -4.77 12.47
C ILE A 112 -11.25 -3.43 13.21
N ASP A 113 -10.24 -3.13 14.02
CA ASP A 113 -10.13 -1.84 14.71
C ASP A 113 -9.53 -0.78 13.75
N PRO A 114 -10.27 0.30 13.42
CA PRO A 114 -9.73 1.39 12.62
C PRO A 114 -8.45 2.01 13.18
N ALA A 115 -8.30 2.04 14.51
CA ALA A 115 -7.10 2.57 15.14
C ALA A 115 -5.87 1.67 14.90
N ASP A 116 -6.03 0.35 14.95
CA ASP A 116 -4.95 -0.59 14.60
C ASP A 116 -4.58 -0.48 13.12
N ARG A 117 -5.54 -0.19 12.23
CA ARG A 117 -5.25 0.10 10.82
C ARG A 117 -4.40 1.36 10.66
N ASP A 118 -4.69 2.42 11.41
CA ASP A 118 -3.89 3.65 11.37
C ASP A 118 -2.50 3.46 12.00
N VAL A 119 -2.37 2.60 13.02
CA VAL A 119 -1.04 2.17 13.52
C VAL A 119 -0.30 1.40 12.43
N ARG A 120 -0.97 0.46 11.74
CA ARG A 120 -0.38 -0.32 10.64
C ARG A 120 0.10 0.57 9.48
N GLU A 121 -0.58 1.68 9.23
CA GLU A 121 -0.13 2.71 8.28
C GLU A 121 1.24 3.29 8.68
N VAL A 122 1.47 3.58 9.97
CA VAL A 122 2.78 4.06 10.46
C VAL A 122 3.88 3.03 10.24
N TYR A 123 3.60 1.74 10.49
CA TYR A 123 4.54 0.66 10.21
C TYR A 123 4.86 0.56 8.71
N TYR A 124 3.84 0.73 7.85
CA TYR A 124 4.05 0.78 6.41
C TYR A 124 4.99 1.91 5.99
N TYR A 125 4.81 3.12 6.54
CA TYR A 125 5.72 4.24 6.25
C TYR A 125 7.16 3.93 6.64
N CYS A 126 7.39 3.30 7.80
CA CYS A 126 8.74 2.89 8.22
C CYS A 126 9.37 1.91 7.23
N LEU A 127 8.61 0.89 6.79
CA LEU A 127 9.05 -0.07 5.76
C LEU A 127 9.32 0.61 4.41
N ALA A 128 8.45 1.53 3.99
CA ALA A 128 8.61 2.28 2.75
C ALA A 128 9.83 3.20 2.75
N LEU A 129 10.21 3.72 3.92
CA LEU A 129 11.40 4.57 4.11
C LEU A 129 12.72 3.80 4.14
N GLY A 130 12.66 2.47 4.26
CA GLY A 130 13.81 1.58 4.17
C GLY A 130 14.11 0.73 5.39
N PHE A 131 13.22 0.73 6.41
CA PHE A 131 13.39 -0.13 7.58
C PHE A 131 13.51 -1.60 7.18
N SER A 132 14.53 -2.27 7.70
CA SER A 132 14.85 -3.66 7.39
C SER A 132 14.70 -4.57 8.62
N GLY A 133 15.02 -4.06 9.81
CA GLY A 133 14.98 -4.81 11.07
C GLY A 133 15.77 -6.12 10.96
N ARG A 134 15.17 -7.21 11.43
CA ARG A 134 15.77 -8.56 11.36
C ARG A 134 16.06 -9.06 9.93
N TYR A 135 15.47 -8.46 8.89
CA TYR A 135 15.64 -8.89 7.48
C TYR A 135 16.68 -8.06 6.71
N PHE A 136 17.78 -7.67 7.37
CA PHE A 136 18.85 -6.89 6.73
C PHE A 136 19.69 -7.73 5.74
N ALA A 137 19.66 -9.05 5.82
CA ALA A 137 20.42 -9.94 4.95
C ALA A 137 19.88 -9.93 3.51
N ALA A 138 20.78 -9.95 2.52
CA ALA A 138 20.40 -9.89 1.10
C ALA A 138 19.45 -11.04 0.68
N ALA A 139 19.63 -12.23 1.24
CA ALA A 139 18.77 -13.39 0.99
C ALA A 139 17.32 -13.21 1.47
N GLU A 140 17.10 -12.31 2.44
CA GLU A 140 15.79 -12.06 3.06
C GLU A 140 15.11 -10.80 2.51
N ARG A 141 15.75 -10.07 1.60
CA ARG A 141 15.20 -8.83 1.05
C ARG A 141 13.88 -9.06 0.31
N SER A 142 13.77 -10.16 -0.44
CA SER A 142 12.54 -10.56 -1.12
C SER A 142 11.37 -10.77 -0.14
N ARG A 143 11.65 -11.32 1.05
CA ARG A 143 10.66 -11.50 2.11
C ARG A 143 10.21 -10.17 2.68
N LEU A 144 11.13 -9.25 2.94
CA LEU A 144 10.80 -7.90 3.40
C LEU A 144 9.94 -7.14 2.39
N ASP A 145 10.29 -7.22 1.09
CA ASP A 145 9.51 -6.60 0.02
C ASP A 145 8.10 -7.20 -0.09
N SER A 146 7.98 -8.52 0.10
CA SER A 146 6.68 -9.22 0.12
C SER A 146 5.83 -8.74 1.31
N MET A 147 6.41 -8.63 2.51
CA MET A 147 5.71 -8.14 3.70
C MET A 147 5.27 -6.68 3.55
N ARG A 148 6.10 -5.83 2.91
CA ARG A 148 5.74 -4.44 2.60
C ARG A 148 4.55 -4.38 1.63
N LEU A 149 4.56 -5.20 0.58
CA LEU A 149 3.50 -5.24 -0.42
C LEU A 149 2.19 -5.77 0.18
N GLU A 150 2.25 -6.87 0.92
CA GLU A 150 1.09 -7.43 1.64
C GLU A 150 0.48 -6.40 2.59
N ASN A 151 1.32 -5.69 3.36
CA ASN A 151 0.84 -4.66 4.27
C ASN A 151 0.18 -3.49 3.52
N PHE A 152 0.73 -3.08 2.38
CA PHE A 152 0.10 -2.08 1.51
C PHE A 152 -1.25 -2.56 0.98
N GLU A 153 -1.33 -3.81 0.50
CA GLU A 153 -2.56 -4.40 0.00
C GLU A 153 -3.64 -4.38 1.08
N LEU A 154 -3.33 -4.83 2.30
CA LEU A 154 -4.25 -4.80 3.43
C LEU A 154 -4.74 -3.37 3.76
N LEU A 155 -3.84 -2.39 3.76
CA LEU A 155 -4.20 -0.99 3.97
C LEU A 155 -5.07 -0.43 2.84
N SER A 156 -4.90 -0.95 1.63
CA SER A 156 -5.61 -0.50 0.44
C SER A 156 -6.98 -1.14 0.24
N GLN A 157 -7.26 -2.26 0.93
CA GLN A 157 -8.57 -2.91 0.92
C GLN A 157 -9.66 -1.92 1.34
N GLY A 158 -10.70 -1.80 0.49
CA GLY A 158 -11.80 -0.86 0.69
C GLY A 158 -11.53 0.59 0.26
N GLN A 159 -10.31 0.96 -0.13
CA GLN A 159 -10.06 2.22 -0.83
C GLN A 159 -10.18 2.01 -2.34
N LYS A 160 -10.91 2.89 -3.02
CA LYS A 160 -10.81 3.02 -4.48
C LYS A 160 -9.47 3.67 -4.79
N ILE A 161 -8.44 2.85 -4.93
CA ILE A 161 -7.11 3.30 -5.30
C ILE A 161 -7.18 3.85 -6.73
N PRO A 162 -6.93 5.15 -6.98
CA PRO A 162 -6.97 5.70 -8.32
C PRO A 162 -6.02 4.95 -9.25
N TRP A 163 -4.79 4.64 -8.79
CA TRP A 163 -3.76 3.92 -9.56
C TRP A 163 -4.15 2.47 -9.96
N SER A 164 -5.21 1.88 -9.40
CA SER A 164 -5.74 0.58 -9.84
C SER A 164 -6.47 0.67 -11.17
N ASP A 165 -6.97 1.85 -11.54
CA ASP A 165 -7.48 2.11 -12.87
C ASP A 165 -6.33 2.68 -13.69
N SER A 166 -5.88 1.95 -14.71
CA SER A 166 -4.85 2.44 -15.64
C SER A 166 -5.26 3.75 -16.38
N ARG A 167 -6.48 4.24 -16.14
CA ARG A 167 -7.07 5.47 -16.65
C ARG A 167 -7.09 6.62 -15.63
N ALA A 168 -6.72 6.38 -14.37
CA ALA A 168 -6.76 7.44 -13.37
C ALA A 168 -5.69 8.48 -13.65
N ILE A 169 -6.14 9.68 -13.97
CA ILE A 169 -5.29 10.85 -14.13
C ILE A 169 -4.90 11.30 -12.72
N LEU A 170 -3.64 11.08 -12.38
CA LEU A 170 -3.10 11.26 -11.02
C LEU A 170 -2.87 12.73 -10.70
N THR A 171 -2.44 13.48 -11.71
CA THR A 171 -2.11 14.91 -11.65
C THR A 171 -2.55 15.54 -12.98
N PRO A 172 -3.80 16.02 -13.08
CA PRO A 172 -4.33 16.54 -14.35
C PRO A 172 -3.45 17.58 -15.04
N GLU A 173 -2.74 18.40 -14.25
CA GLU A 173 -1.80 19.43 -14.74
C GLU A 173 -0.47 18.90 -15.29
N ALA A 174 -0.11 17.64 -15.01
CA ALA A 174 1.13 17.03 -15.52
C ALA A 174 0.97 16.42 -16.93
N TYR A 175 -0.26 16.31 -17.43
CA TYR A 175 -0.57 15.74 -18.73
C TYR A 175 -0.90 16.87 -19.71
N PRO A 176 -0.30 16.93 -20.91
CA PRO A 176 -0.67 17.91 -21.91
C PRO A 176 -2.16 17.76 -22.29
N PRO A 177 -2.88 18.85 -22.66
CA PRO A 177 -4.31 18.81 -22.94
C PRO A 177 -4.69 17.87 -24.10
N SER A 178 -3.71 17.38 -24.87
CA SER A 178 -3.87 16.41 -25.97
C SER A 178 -3.63 14.94 -25.60
N SER A 179 -3.13 14.61 -24.40
CA SER A 179 -2.82 13.22 -24.02
C SER A 179 -4.00 12.43 -23.45
N ALA A 180 -5.21 13.00 -23.45
CA ALA A 180 -6.45 12.24 -23.31
C ALA A 180 -6.72 11.43 -24.59
N THR A 181 -5.77 10.59 -24.98
CA THR A 181 -5.97 9.59 -26.02
C THR A 181 -7.02 8.66 -25.45
N LYS A 182 -8.26 8.83 -25.91
CA LYS A 182 -9.31 7.82 -25.80
C LYS A 182 -8.76 6.55 -26.45
N LEU A 183 -8.04 5.73 -25.68
CA LEU A 183 -7.81 4.35 -26.04
C LEU A 183 -9.19 3.70 -25.93
N ARG A 184 -9.89 3.72 -27.06
CA ARG A 184 -11.19 3.13 -27.27
C ARG A 184 -11.06 1.69 -26.79
N ASN A 185 -11.66 1.39 -25.65
CA ASN A 185 -11.81 0.03 -25.16
C ASN A 185 -12.67 -0.70 -26.20
N HIS A 186 -12.01 -1.31 -27.20
CA HIS A 186 -12.67 -2.21 -28.13
C HIS A 186 -12.99 -3.46 -27.34
N SER A 187 -14.11 -3.39 -26.62
CA SER A 187 -14.73 -4.54 -25.99
C SER A 187 -14.87 -5.60 -27.09
N ARG A 188 -14.11 -6.69 -26.96
CA ARG A 188 -14.19 -7.84 -27.86
C ARG A 188 -15.59 -8.46 -27.88
N TYR A 189 -16.48 -8.03 -26.98
CA TYR A 189 -17.86 -8.45 -26.84
C TYR A 189 -18.87 -7.73 -27.74
N THR A 190 -18.49 -6.66 -28.46
CA THR A 190 -19.45 -5.93 -29.32
C THR A 190 -19.90 -6.74 -30.55
N LEU A 191 -19.08 -7.69 -31.02
CA LEU A 191 -19.39 -8.51 -32.21
C LEU A 191 -19.87 -9.93 -31.88
N LEU A 192 -19.74 -10.37 -30.62
CA LEU A 192 -20.20 -11.69 -30.16
C LEU A 192 -21.68 -11.99 -30.49
N PRO A 193 -22.64 -11.04 -30.32
CA PRO A 193 -24.04 -11.33 -30.66
C PRO A 193 -24.26 -11.52 -32.17
N PHE A 194 -23.42 -10.94 -33.03
CA PHE A 194 -23.51 -11.15 -34.48
C PHE A 194 -23.02 -12.53 -34.89
N TYR A 195 -21.89 -12.98 -34.35
CA TYR A 195 -21.31 -14.28 -34.70
C TYR A 195 -22.14 -15.47 -34.19
N VAL A 196 -22.86 -15.32 -33.07
CA VAL A 196 -23.75 -16.38 -32.55
C VAL A 196 -25.19 -16.23 -33.05
N GLY A 197 -25.69 -14.99 -33.16
CA GLY A 197 -27.08 -14.71 -33.52
C GLY A 197 -27.43 -15.01 -34.98
N VAL A 198 -26.54 -14.67 -35.92
CA VAL A 198 -26.81 -14.87 -37.35
C VAL A 198 -26.90 -16.37 -37.72
N PRO A 199 -25.98 -17.25 -37.27
CA PRO A 199 -26.11 -18.69 -37.52
C PRO A 199 -27.35 -19.29 -36.86
N ALA A 200 -27.68 -18.88 -35.62
CA ALA A 200 -28.85 -19.39 -34.91
C ALA A 200 -30.16 -19.03 -35.64
N LEU A 201 -30.27 -17.80 -36.15
CA LEU A 201 -31.40 -17.39 -36.99
C LEU A 201 -31.47 -18.16 -38.31
N GLY A 202 -30.32 -18.44 -38.93
CA GLY A 202 -30.24 -19.26 -40.14
C GLY A 202 -30.77 -20.68 -39.92
N VAL A 203 -30.37 -21.34 -38.83
CA VAL A 203 -30.86 -22.67 -38.45
C VAL A 203 -32.35 -22.64 -38.14
N MET A 204 -32.83 -21.61 -37.43
CA MET A 204 -34.25 -21.44 -37.12
C MET A 204 -35.10 -21.26 -38.38
N LEU A 205 -34.64 -20.43 -39.33
CA LEU A 205 -35.32 -20.21 -40.61
C LEU A 205 -35.40 -21.53 -41.41
N LEU A 206 -34.30 -22.26 -41.50
CA LEU A 206 -34.22 -23.53 -42.21
C LEU A 206 -35.18 -24.56 -41.60
N TYR A 207 -35.25 -24.64 -40.27
CA TYR A 207 -36.21 -25.47 -39.57
C TYR A 207 -37.66 -25.10 -39.90
N VAL A 208 -38.01 -23.81 -39.94
CA VAL A 208 -39.36 -23.35 -40.27
C VAL A 208 -39.73 -23.71 -41.71
N VAL A 209 -38.82 -23.48 -42.68
CA VAL A 209 -39.04 -23.83 -44.09
C VAL A 209 -39.27 -25.34 -44.23
N MET A 210 -38.39 -26.15 -43.66
CA MET A 210 -38.53 -27.61 -43.68
C MET A 210 -39.87 -28.05 -43.07
N ARG A 211 -40.29 -27.44 -41.96
CA ARG A 211 -41.55 -27.77 -41.29
C ARG A 211 -42.77 -27.43 -42.14
N VAL A 212 -42.75 -26.32 -42.88
CA VAL A 212 -43.83 -25.94 -43.80
C VAL A 212 -43.87 -26.89 -45.01
N GLU A 213 -42.71 -27.21 -45.60
CA GLU A 213 -42.65 -28.14 -46.73
C GLU A 213 -43.16 -29.53 -46.35
N VAL A 214 -42.72 -30.07 -45.21
CA VAL A 214 -43.19 -31.37 -44.70
C VAL A 214 -44.70 -31.37 -44.51
N LEU A 215 -45.27 -30.33 -43.90
CA LEU A 215 -46.72 -30.23 -43.73
C LEU A 215 -47.46 -30.14 -45.08
N SER A 216 -46.89 -29.43 -46.05
CA SER A 216 -47.48 -29.33 -47.39
C SER A 216 -47.44 -30.65 -48.17
N LEU A 217 -46.37 -31.44 -48.00
CA LEU A 217 -46.24 -32.78 -48.60
C LEU A 217 -47.24 -33.76 -47.99
N VAL A 218 -47.40 -33.72 -46.67
CA VAL A 218 -48.42 -34.53 -45.97
C VAL A 218 -49.82 -34.18 -46.47
N GLN A 219 -50.15 -32.89 -46.62
CA GLN A 219 -51.45 -32.47 -47.14
C GLN A 219 -51.69 -32.94 -48.58
N ARG A 220 -50.67 -32.90 -49.45
CA ARG A 220 -50.75 -33.41 -50.82
C ARG A 220 -50.94 -34.92 -50.89
N LEU A 221 -50.26 -35.68 -50.03
CA LEU A 221 -50.42 -37.14 -49.93
C LEU A 221 -51.81 -37.53 -49.44
N VAL A 222 -52.35 -36.81 -48.45
CA VAL A 222 -53.72 -37.02 -47.95
C VAL A 222 -54.76 -36.70 -49.03
N ALA A 223 -54.52 -35.71 -49.89
CA ALA A 223 -55.42 -35.37 -50.98
C ALA A 223 -55.40 -36.36 -52.18
N LEU A 224 -54.44 -37.29 -52.20
CA LEU A 224 -54.26 -38.31 -53.26
C LEU A 224 -54.83 -39.68 -52.87
N ILE A 225 -55.24 -39.86 -51.62
CA ILE A 225 -55.90 -41.06 -51.07
C ILE A 225 -57.40 -40.79 -50.98
#